data_AF-A0A961RX54-F1
#
_entry.id   AF-A0A961RX54-F1
#
_cell.length_a   1.000
_cell.length_b   1.000
_cell.length_c   1.000
_cell.angle_alpha   90.00
_cell.angle_beta   90.00
_cell.angle_gamma   90.00
#
_symmetry.space_group_name_H-M   'P 1'
#
loop_
_entity.id
_entity.type
_entity.pdbx_description
1 polymer ?
#
loop_
_entity_poly.entity_id
_entity_poly.type
_entity_poly.pdbx_seq_one_letter_code
_entity_poly.pdbx_strand_id
1 'polypeptide(L)'
;MVALGFPTVLLSSIPRTAIGGLQQRLASAQTEIATQRKADIGLHLGAATARFVDLNWQLAELDGQKLRISAARNRAEATQSTLESIRSLTGDFLETLAGARGAALGQDIARQAASGSIASLYNLLNAEFGGVKLFGGLNSQTNPMPDYEGGSGQQAVRDAFAANFGFAPSDPSAASITPDRMLDFVNGAFARLFDEANWQTLWTEA
;
A
#
# COMPACT_ATOMS: atom_id res chain seq x y z
N MET A 1 -52.34 24.35 73.79
CA MET A 1 -52.81 23.19 72.99
C MET A 1 -52.26 23.39 71.58
N VAL A 2 -51.16 22.71 71.25
CA VAL A 2 -50.38 22.91 70.02
C VAL A 2 -51.07 22.14 68.89
N ALA A 3 -51.67 22.86 67.93
CA ALA A 3 -52.18 22.26 66.71
C ALA A 3 -51.06 22.19 65.67
N LEU A 4 -50.55 20.98 65.42
CA LEU A 4 -49.57 20.64 64.39
C LEU A 4 -50.17 20.89 62.99
N GLY A 5 -50.06 22.11 62.49
CA GLY A 5 -50.32 22.44 61.09
C GLY A 5 -49.10 22.11 60.25
N PHE A 6 -48.94 20.85 59.84
CA PHE A 6 -47.95 20.50 58.81
C PHE A 6 -48.35 21.19 57.49
N PRO A 7 -47.50 22.06 56.90
CA PRO A 7 -47.81 22.74 55.64
C PRO A 7 -48.19 21.73 54.55
N THR A 8 -49.37 21.87 53.94
CA THR A 8 -49.88 21.01 52.85
C THR A 8 -48.94 21.00 51.64
N VAL A 9 -48.17 22.08 51.46
CA VAL A 9 -47.06 22.19 50.51
C VAL A 9 -46.00 21.11 50.76
N LEU A 10 -45.60 20.88 52.02
CA LEU A 10 -44.64 19.84 52.38
C LEU A 10 -45.21 18.43 52.19
N LEU A 11 -46.54 18.25 52.34
CA LEU A 11 -47.19 16.96 52.12
C LEU A 11 -47.30 16.60 50.63
N SER A 12 -47.49 17.60 49.75
CA SER A 12 -47.65 17.42 48.30
C SER A 12 -46.33 17.41 47.51
N SER A 13 -45.26 17.99 48.06
CA SER A 13 -43.93 17.96 47.44
C SER A 13 -43.31 16.56 47.47
N ILE A 14 -43.52 15.81 48.55
CA ILE A 14 -42.98 14.44 48.74
C ILE A 14 -43.38 13.48 47.61
N PRO A 15 -44.67 13.28 47.26
CA PRO A 15 -45.05 12.37 46.19
C PRO A 15 -44.59 12.87 44.80
N ARG A 16 -44.53 14.20 44.57
CA ARG A 16 -44.04 14.76 43.31
C ARG A 16 -42.56 14.50 43.10
N THR A 17 -41.74 14.67 44.14
CA THR A 17 -40.32 14.33 44.11
C THR A 17 -40.12 12.81 43.95
N ALA A 18 -40.96 11.99 44.58
CA ALA A 18 -40.93 10.53 44.43
C ALA A 18 -41.25 10.08 42.98
N ILE A 19 -42.27 10.67 42.35
CA ILE A 19 -42.63 10.40 40.95
C ILE A 19 -41.49 10.81 40.00
N GLY A 20 -40.90 11.99 40.21
CA GLY A 20 -39.72 12.43 39.42
C GLY A 20 -38.55 11.45 39.55
N GLY A 21 -38.27 10.96 40.77
CA GLY A 21 -37.24 9.95 41.00
C GLY A 21 -37.53 8.59 40.34
N LEU A 22 -38.79 8.14 40.34
CA LEU A 22 -39.21 6.91 39.65
C LEU A 22 -39.08 7.03 38.13
N GLN A 23 -39.46 8.17 37.56
CA GLN A 23 -39.31 8.43 36.12
C GLN A 23 -37.84 8.41 35.69
N GLN A 24 -36.94 9.00 36.49
CA GLN A 24 -35.50 8.97 36.21
C GLN A 24 -34.94 7.53 36.28
N ARG A 25 -35.33 6.74 37.30
CA ARG A 25 -34.91 5.33 37.41
C ARG A 25 -35.44 4.47 36.27
N LEU A 26 -36.68 4.73 35.82
CA LEU A 26 -37.26 4.04 34.68
C LEU A 26 -36.50 4.36 33.39
N ALA A 27 -36.16 5.63 33.16
CA ALA A 27 -35.36 6.04 32.01
C ALA A 27 -33.97 5.37 32.02
N SER A 28 -33.28 5.36 33.17
CA SER A 28 -32.02 4.65 33.32
C SER A 28 -32.17 3.15 33.06
N ALA A 29 -33.15 2.48 33.67
CA ALA A 29 -33.39 1.06 33.47
C ALA A 29 -33.72 0.70 32.01
N GLN A 30 -34.46 1.57 31.31
CA GLN A 30 -34.70 1.42 29.87
C GLN A 30 -33.39 1.50 29.07
N THR A 31 -32.50 2.46 29.40
CA THR A 31 -31.16 2.53 28.80
C THR A 31 -30.32 1.30 29.14
N GLU A 32 -30.38 0.78 30.37
CA GLU A 32 -29.66 -0.43 30.77
C GLU A 32 -30.16 -1.68 30.05
N ILE A 33 -31.47 -1.81 29.86
CA ILE A 33 -32.07 -2.91 29.10
C ILE A 33 -31.66 -2.81 27.62
N ALA A 34 -31.70 -1.61 27.04
CA ALA A 34 -31.37 -1.41 25.63
C ALA A 34 -29.87 -1.60 25.32
N THR A 35 -28.99 -1.16 26.21
CA THR A 35 -27.53 -1.22 26.02
C THR A 35 -26.89 -2.44 26.67
N GLN A 36 -27.62 -3.15 27.53
CA GLN A 36 -27.11 -4.20 28.43
C GLN A 36 -25.94 -3.74 29.33
N ARG A 37 -25.77 -2.43 29.52
CA ARG A 37 -24.73 -1.82 30.36
C ARG A 37 -25.36 -0.90 31.40
N LYS A 38 -24.69 -0.72 32.54
CA LYS A 38 -25.15 0.24 33.56
C LYS A 38 -25.18 1.67 33.00
N ALA A 39 -26.26 2.39 33.27
CA ALA A 39 -26.48 3.73 32.72
C ALA A 39 -25.50 4.74 33.35
N ASP A 40 -25.12 4.52 34.61
CA ASP A 40 -24.07 5.29 35.31
C ASP A 40 -22.99 4.36 35.86
N ILE A 41 -21.96 4.15 35.04
CA ILE A 41 -20.80 3.34 35.40
C ILE A 41 -20.01 4.00 36.53
N GLY A 42 -20.00 5.34 36.62
CA GLY A 42 -19.28 6.10 37.65
C GLY A 42 -19.84 5.90 39.05
N LEU A 43 -21.17 5.96 39.16
CA LEU A 43 -21.88 5.71 40.42
C LEU A 43 -21.79 4.24 40.86
N HIS A 44 -21.80 3.30 39.91
CA HIS A 44 -21.78 1.87 40.21
C HIS A 44 -20.36 1.31 40.47
N LEU A 45 -19.33 1.80 39.79
CA LEU A 45 -17.94 1.32 39.97
C LEU A 45 -17.13 2.17 40.96
N GLY A 46 -17.56 3.41 41.26
CA GLY A 46 -16.86 4.29 42.19
C GLY A 46 -15.39 4.47 41.82
N ALA A 47 -14.48 4.11 42.73
CA ALA A 47 -13.03 4.18 42.49
C ALA A 47 -12.53 3.30 41.32
N ALA A 48 -13.26 2.23 40.95
CA ALA A 48 -12.89 1.37 39.83
C ALA A 48 -13.22 1.98 38.45
N THR A 49 -13.94 3.11 38.40
CA THR A 49 -14.27 3.83 37.16
C THR A 49 -13.02 4.26 36.40
N ALA A 50 -11.98 4.72 37.11
CA ALA A 50 -10.70 5.09 36.50
C ALA A 50 -10.07 3.90 35.77
N ARG A 51 -10.09 2.71 36.38
CA ARG A 51 -9.62 1.46 35.77
C ARG A 51 -10.47 1.04 34.58
N PHE A 52 -11.78 1.24 34.64
CA PHE A 52 -12.66 0.96 33.51
C PHE A 52 -12.37 1.88 32.31
N VAL A 53 -12.20 3.19 32.54
CA VAL A 53 -11.85 4.15 31.47
C VAL A 53 -10.50 3.81 30.87
N ASP A 54 -9.50 3.51 31.70
CA ASP A 54 -8.17 3.05 31.28
C ASP A 54 -8.26 1.79 30.39
N LEU A 55 -9.02 0.78 30.79
CA LEU A 55 -9.24 -0.42 29.98
C LEU A 55 -9.93 -0.12 28.63
N ASN A 56 -10.91 0.79 28.57
CA ASN A 56 -11.54 1.16 27.31
C ASN A 56 -10.55 1.91 26.39
N TRP A 57 -9.69 2.76 26.96
CA TRP A 57 -8.64 3.42 26.20
C TRP A 57 -7.62 2.41 25.66
N GLN A 58 -7.18 1.45 26.48
CA GLN A 58 -6.32 0.35 26.03
C GLN A 58 -6.96 -0.50 24.93
N LEU A 59 -8.27 -0.78 25.02
CA LEU A 59 -9.01 -1.48 23.97
C LEU A 59 -9.04 -0.68 22.66
N ALA A 60 -9.33 0.63 22.73
CA ALA A 60 -9.33 1.50 21.57
C ALA A 60 -7.94 1.59 20.91
N GLU A 61 -6.88 1.66 21.71
CA GLU A 61 -5.51 1.64 21.22
C GLU A 61 -5.18 0.28 20.56
N LEU A 62 -5.58 -0.84 21.16
CA LEU A 62 -5.39 -2.17 20.58
C LEU A 62 -6.13 -2.33 19.24
N ASP A 63 -7.35 -1.82 19.13
CA ASP A 63 -8.09 -1.83 17.87
C ASP A 63 -7.45 -0.93 16.81
N GLY A 64 -6.91 0.22 17.22
CA GLY A 64 -6.07 1.08 16.38
C GLY A 64 -4.82 0.35 15.88
N GLN A 65 -4.14 -0.41 16.75
CA GLN A 65 -2.99 -1.23 16.38
C GLN A 65 -3.37 -2.33 15.39
N LYS A 66 -4.47 -3.04 15.61
CA LYS A 66 -4.97 -4.06 14.67
C LYS A 66 -5.20 -3.45 13.28
N LEU A 67 -5.85 -2.28 13.21
CA LEU A 67 -6.10 -1.62 11.93
C LEU A 67 -4.79 -1.27 11.21
N ARG A 68 -3.79 -0.74 11.93
CA ARG A 68 -2.46 -0.44 11.37
C ARG A 68 -1.76 -1.70 10.86
N ILE A 69 -1.80 -2.80 11.62
CA ILE A 69 -1.22 -4.09 11.23
C ILE A 69 -1.94 -4.65 9.99
N SER A 70 -3.27 -4.59 9.94
CA SER A 70 -4.04 -5.03 8.78
C SER A 70 -3.70 -4.21 7.53
N ALA A 71 -3.57 -2.90 7.64
CA ALA A 71 -3.17 -2.05 6.52
C ALA A 71 -1.74 -2.37 6.03
N ALA A 72 -0.79 -2.56 6.95
CA ALA A 72 0.58 -2.95 6.63
C ALA A 72 0.64 -4.34 5.97
N ARG A 73 -0.17 -5.29 6.47
CA ARG A 73 -0.31 -6.62 5.88
C ARG A 73 -0.83 -6.55 4.45
N ASN A 74 -1.93 -5.82 4.21
CA ASN A 74 -2.50 -5.69 2.87
C ASN A 74 -1.52 -5.04 1.90
N ARG A 75 -0.76 -4.02 2.36
CA ARG A 75 0.29 -3.40 1.56
C ARG A 75 1.39 -4.42 1.22
N ALA A 76 1.84 -5.23 2.18
CA ALA A 76 2.84 -6.27 1.95
C ALA A 76 2.34 -7.35 0.99
N GLU A 77 1.09 -7.78 1.11
CA GLU A 77 0.45 -8.73 0.19
C GLU A 77 0.37 -8.15 -1.24
N ALA A 78 0.01 -6.87 -1.39
CA ALA A 78 0.02 -6.18 -2.68
C ALA A 78 1.44 -6.10 -3.30
N THR A 79 2.46 -5.78 -2.48
CA THR A 79 3.86 -5.81 -2.92
C THR A 79 4.28 -7.20 -3.37
N GLN A 80 3.97 -8.24 -2.59
CA GLN A 80 4.29 -9.63 -2.93
C GLN A 80 3.62 -10.06 -4.23
N SER A 81 2.32 -9.79 -4.39
CA SER A 81 1.58 -10.11 -5.62
C SER A 81 2.16 -9.40 -6.85
N THR A 82 2.61 -8.16 -6.69
CA THR A 82 3.26 -7.43 -7.78
C THR A 82 4.62 -8.02 -8.13
N LEU A 83 5.43 -8.42 -7.12
CA LEU A 83 6.71 -9.10 -7.35
C LEU A 83 6.52 -10.49 -8.01
N GLU A 84 5.48 -11.23 -7.64
CA GLU A 84 5.09 -12.48 -8.30
C GLU A 84 4.74 -12.25 -9.77
N SER A 85 4.01 -11.17 -10.06
CA SER A 85 3.66 -10.78 -11.44
C SER A 85 4.91 -10.42 -12.25
N ILE A 86 5.87 -9.70 -11.66
CA ILE A 86 7.16 -9.39 -12.30
C ILE A 86 7.95 -10.68 -12.60
N ARG A 87 7.95 -11.63 -11.67
CA ARG A 87 8.59 -12.94 -11.86
C ARG A 87 7.93 -13.73 -13.00
N SER A 88 6.59 -13.78 -13.04
CA SER A 88 5.85 -14.46 -14.11
C SER A 88 6.17 -13.84 -15.46
N LEU A 89 6.10 -12.51 -15.58
CA LEU A 89 6.43 -11.77 -16.78
C LEU A 89 7.84 -12.09 -17.30
N THR A 90 8.81 -12.20 -16.40
CA THR A 90 10.19 -12.56 -16.75
C THR A 90 10.28 -14.00 -17.26
N GLY A 91 9.53 -14.93 -16.64
CA GLY A 91 9.42 -16.32 -17.09
C GLY A 91 8.82 -16.42 -18.50
N ASP A 92 7.69 -15.76 -18.72
CA ASP A 92 6.97 -15.73 -20.00
C ASP A 92 7.84 -15.12 -21.11
N PHE A 93 8.60 -14.07 -20.78
CA PHE A 93 9.56 -13.46 -21.70
C PHE A 93 10.69 -14.42 -22.08
N LEU A 94 11.27 -15.13 -21.11
CA LEU A 94 12.33 -16.14 -21.36
C LEU A 94 11.82 -17.30 -22.21
N GLU A 95 10.59 -17.76 -21.96
CA GLU A 95 9.95 -18.80 -22.77
C GLU A 95 9.75 -18.34 -24.22
N THR A 96 9.24 -17.11 -24.39
CA THR A 96 9.06 -16.50 -25.72
C THR A 96 10.39 -16.37 -26.45
N LEU A 97 11.46 -15.96 -25.77
CA LEU A 97 12.80 -15.82 -26.35
C LEU A 97 13.39 -17.19 -26.75
N ALA A 98 13.19 -18.22 -25.92
CA ALA A 98 13.61 -19.58 -26.24
C ALA A 98 12.90 -20.12 -27.49
N GLY A 99 11.58 -19.89 -27.61
CA GLY A 99 10.80 -20.25 -28.79
C GLY A 99 11.20 -19.47 -30.04
N ALA A 100 11.50 -18.18 -29.89
CA ALA A 100 11.91 -17.31 -31.00
C ALA A 100 13.24 -17.74 -31.64
N ARG A 101 14.17 -18.33 -30.88
CA ARG A 101 15.50 -18.73 -31.36
C ARG A 101 15.47 -19.69 -32.56
N GLY A 102 14.42 -20.51 -32.68
CA GLY A 102 14.26 -21.48 -33.78
C GLY A 102 13.32 -21.02 -34.91
N ALA A 103 12.70 -19.85 -34.80
CA ALA A 103 11.67 -19.40 -35.73
C ALA A 103 12.26 -18.55 -36.88
N ALA A 104 11.68 -18.66 -38.08
CA ALA A 104 12.08 -17.87 -39.24
C ALA A 104 11.93 -16.34 -39.02
N LEU A 105 10.98 -15.92 -38.18
CA LEU A 105 10.76 -14.53 -37.77
C LEU A 105 11.19 -14.28 -36.31
N GLY A 106 12.10 -15.10 -35.79
CA GLY A 106 12.52 -15.08 -34.39
C GLY A 106 12.98 -13.71 -33.88
N GLN A 107 13.69 -12.95 -34.72
CA GLN A 107 14.16 -11.61 -34.34
C GLN A 107 13.03 -10.62 -34.10
N ASP A 108 12.00 -10.60 -34.95
CA ASP A 108 10.87 -9.69 -34.80
C ASP A 108 9.98 -10.11 -33.62
N ILE A 109 9.79 -11.41 -33.43
CA ILE A 109 9.08 -11.96 -32.26
C ILE A 109 9.79 -11.55 -30.97
N ALA A 110 11.11 -11.72 -30.90
CA ALA A 110 11.91 -11.35 -29.73
C ALA A 110 11.85 -9.83 -29.45
N ARG A 111 11.90 -8.99 -30.49
CA ARG A 111 11.78 -7.52 -30.35
C ARG A 111 10.41 -7.11 -29.82
N GLN A 112 9.33 -7.65 -30.38
CA GLN A 112 7.97 -7.33 -29.92
C GLN A 112 7.75 -7.81 -28.48
N ALA A 113 8.20 -9.02 -28.15
CA ALA A 113 8.13 -9.55 -26.80
C ALA A 113 8.92 -8.67 -25.81
N ALA A 114 10.14 -8.25 -26.17
CA ALA A 114 10.95 -7.39 -25.32
C ALA A 114 10.28 -6.04 -25.05
N SER A 115 9.75 -5.38 -26.09
CA SER A 115 9.04 -4.10 -25.93
C SER A 115 7.81 -4.22 -25.04
N GLY A 116 6.98 -5.25 -25.26
CA GLY A 116 5.78 -5.50 -24.44
C GLY A 116 6.11 -5.84 -22.99
N SER A 117 7.17 -6.64 -22.76
CA SER A 117 7.62 -6.99 -21.42
C SER A 117 8.22 -5.81 -20.66
N ILE A 118 9.00 -4.94 -21.32
CA ILE A 118 9.53 -3.72 -20.67
C ILE A 118 8.38 -2.79 -20.27
N ALA A 119 7.41 -2.56 -21.16
CA ALA A 119 6.24 -1.74 -20.83
C ALA A 119 5.45 -2.32 -19.66
N SER A 120 5.23 -3.63 -19.65
CA SER A 120 4.54 -4.32 -18.55
C SER A 120 5.32 -4.27 -17.24
N LEU A 121 6.65 -4.40 -17.28
CA LEU A 121 7.51 -4.29 -16.11
C LEU A 121 7.42 -2.88 -15.50
N TYR A 122 7.48 -1.83 -16.31
CA TYR A 122 7.36 -0.45 -15.84
C TYR A 122 5.99 -0.20 -15.20
N ASN A 123 4.91 -0.73 -15.78
CA ASN A 123 3.58 -0.67 -15.19
C ASN A 123 3.51 -1.34 -13.81
N LEU A 124 4.13 -2.52 -13.67
CA LEU A 124 4.18 -3.24 -12.39
C LEU A 124 5.03 -2.49 -11.35
N LEU A 125 6.17 -1.92 -11.74
CA LEU A 125 7.01 -1.12 -10.86
C LEU A 125 6.34 0.20 -10.44
N ASN A 126 5.41 0.71 -11.25
CA ASN A 126 4.57 1.88 -10.94
C ASN A 126 3.24 1.53 -10.22
N ALA A 127 3.07 0.29 -9.77
CA ALA A 127 1.86 -0.17 -9.08
C ALA A 127 1.59 0.62 -7.78
N GLU A 128 0.31 0.78 -7.47
CA GLU A 128 -0.17 1.55 -6.32
C GLU A 128 -1.12 0.75 -5.43
N PHE A 129 -1.11 1.10 -4.14
CA PHE A 129 -2.03 0.53 -3.15
C PHE A 129 -2.58 1.67 -2.29
N GLY A 130 -3.90 1.86 -2.32
CA GLY A 130 -4.56 2.92 -1.58
C GLY A 130 -4.13 4.34 -2.01
N GLY A 131 -3.83 4.53 -3.30
CA GLY A 131 -3.37 5.81 -3.86
C GLY A 131 -1.90 6.14 -3.60
N VAL A 132 -1.14 5.20 -3.05
CA VAL A 132 0.27 5.36 -2.69
C VAL A 132 1.10 4.35 -3.48
N LYS A 133 2.14 4.80 -4.17
CA LYS A 133 3.01 3.90 -4.96
C LYS A 133 3.69 2.87 -4.07
N LEU A 134 3.74 1.62 -4.53
CA LEU A 134 4.30 0.50 -3.77
C LEU A 134 5.82 0.57 -3.71
N PHE A 135 6.46 0.92 -4.83
CA PHE A 135 7.92 0.92 -4.99
C PHE A 135 8.55 2.32 -5.03
N GLY A 136 7.77 3.37 -4.76
CA GLY A 136 8.25 4.77 -4.70
C GLY A 136 8.99 5.15 -3.42
N GLY A 137 9.35 4.20 -2.55
CA GLY A 137 10.07 4.49 -1.32
C GLY A 137 9.39 5.59 -0.47
N LEU A 138 10.13 6.66 -0.20
CA LEU A 138 9.62 7.86 0.46
C LEU A 138 8.81 8.76 -0.49
N ASN A 139 9.15 8.76 -1.79
CA ASN A 139 8.49 9.52 -2.85
C ASN A 139 7.23 8.81 -3.37
N SER A 140 6.29 8.57 -2.45
CA SER A 140 5.13 7.71 -2.72
C SER A 140 4.00 8.36 -3.54
N GLN A 141 4.17 9.64 -3.92
CA GLN A 141 3.21 10.43 -4.71
C GLN A 141 3.61 10.57 -6.18
N THR A 142 4.80 10.11 -6.57
CA THR A 142 5.31 10.17 -7.95
C THR A 142 5.55 8.75 -8.45
N ASN A 143 5.42 8.55 -9.77
CA ASN A 143 5.73 7.26 -10.37
C ASN A 143 7.24 6.97 -10.18
N PRO A 144 7.63 5.85 -9.56
CA PRO A 144 9.04 5.51 -9.35
C PRO A 144 9.82 5.27 -10.64
N MET A 145 9.15 4.81 -11.71
CA MET A 145 9.76 4.58 -13.01
C MET A 145 9.20 5.60 -14.02
N PRO A 146 10.05 6.44 -14.64
CA PRO A 146 9.63 7.30 -15.74
C PRO A 146 9.29 6.46 -16.98
N ASP A 147 8.71 7.07 -18.02
CA ASP A 147 8.46 6.33 -19.26
C ASP A 147 9.79 5.85 -19.89
N TYR A 148 9.84 4.58 -20.29
CA TYR A 148 11.03 4.03 -20.95
C TYR A 148 11.23 4.64 -22.34
N GLU A 149 10.16 4.70 -23.15
CA GLU A 149 10.23 5.24 -24.50
C GLU A 149 10.45 6.76 -24.46
N GLY A 150 11.56 7.23 -25.02
CA GLY A 150 11.99 8.62 -24.94
C GLY A 150 12.63 9.02 -23.61
N GLY A 151 12.74 8.10 -22.65
CA GLY A 151 13.34 8.34 -21.33
C GLY A 151 14.86 8.21 -21.30
N SER A 152 15.45 8.60 -20.17
CA SER A 152 16.89 8.52 -19.88
C SER A 152 17.43 7.09 -19.99
N GLY A 153 16.69 6.09 -19.53
CA GLY A 153 17.09 4.69 -19.60
C GLY A 153 17.26 4.19 -21.03
N GLN A 154 16.28 4.47 -21.91
CA GLN A 154 16.38 4.10 -23.33
C GLN A 154 17.54 4.82 -24.02
N GLN A 155 17.71 6.11 -23.74
CA GLN A 155 18.81 6.90 -24.30
C GLN A 155 20.17 6.35 -23.86
N ALA A 156 20.33 6.03 -22.57
CA ALA A 156 21.58 5.46 -22.04
C ALA A 156 21.94 4.11 -22.67
N VAL A 157 20.94 3.24 -22.93
CA VAL A 157 21.18 1.97 -23.64
C VAL A 157 21.65 2.22 -25.08
N ARG A 158 21.03 3.17 -25.79
CA ARG A 158 21.43 3.53 -27.16
C ARG A 158 22.83 4.12 -27.21
N ASP A 159 23.16 4.99 -26.26
CA ASP A 159 24.48 5.63 -26.17
C ASP A 159 25.57 4.62 -25.82
N ALA A 160 25.30 3.70 -24.87
CA ALA A 160 26.23 2.62 -24.54
C ALA A 160 26.46 1.69 -25.73
N PHE A 161 25.40 1.36 -26.49
CA PHE A 161 25.52 0.57 -27.71
C PHE A 161 26.37 1.28 -28.77
N ALA A 162 26.05 2.55 -29.05
CA ALA A 162 26.76 3.34 -30.05
C ALA A 162 28.24 3.56 -29.67
N ALA A 163 28.54 3.76 -28.39
CA ALA A 163 29.91 3.89 -27.90
C ALA A 163 30.71 2.59 -28.04
N ASN A 164 30.07 1.43 -27.87
CA ASN A 164 30.75 0.13 -27.95
C ASN A 164 30.96 -0.35 -29.39
N PHE A 165 29.96 -0.16 -30.27
CA PHE A 165 29.97 -0.69 -31.64
C PHE A 165 30.29 0.35 -32.71
N GLY A 166 30.20 1.64 -32.40
CA GLY A 166 30.49 2.75 -33.32
C GLY A 166 29.34 3.14 -34.25
N PHE A 167 28.15 2.57 -34.07
CA PHE A 167 26.95 2.85 -34.87
C PHE A 167 25.67 2.66 -34.04
N ALA A 168 24.55 3.21 -34.51
CA ALA A 168 23.26 3.11 -33.82
C ALA A 168 22.65 1.69 -33.90
N PRO A 169 21.82 1.26 -32.93
CA PRO A 169 21.16 -0.05 -32.98
C PRO A 169 20.29 -0.32 -34.22
N SER A 170 19.82 0.76 -34.87
CA SER A 170 19.02 0.70 -36.10
C SER A 170 19.86 0.59 -37.37
N ASP A 171 21.19 0.69 -37.28
CA ASP A 171 22.08 0.61 -38.43
C ASP A 171 22.08 -0.82 -39.01
N PRO A 172 22.05 -1.00 -40.35
CA PRO A 172 22.15 -2.32 -40.97
C PRO A 172 23.38 -3.12 -40.53
N SER A 173 24.47 -2.43 -40.17
CA SER A 173 25.71 -3.01 -39.64
C SER A 173 25.50 -3.79 -38.34
N ALA A 174 24.44 -3.51 -37.58
CA ALA A 174 24.10 -4.24 -36.36
C ALA A 174 23.85 -5.73 -36.62
N ALA A 175 23.41 -6.12 -37.81
CA ALA A 175 23.21 -7.51 -38.19
C ALA A 175 24.53 -8.31 -38.28
N SER A 176 25.68 -7.63 -38.40
CA SER A 176 26.99 -8.26 -38.48
C SER A 176 27.66 -8.52 -37.12
N ILE A 177 27.04 -8.08 -36.01
CA ILE A 177 27.58 -8.28 -34.67
C ILE A 177 27.58 -9.79 -34.34
N THR A 178 28.75 -10.31 -33.98
CA THR A 178 28.88 -11.72 -33.59
C THR A 178 28.28 -11.98 -32.20
N PRO A 179 27.84 -13.22 -31.91
CA PRO A 179 27.33 -13.58 -30.58
C PRO A 179 28.31 -13.25 -29.45
N ASP A 180 29.61 -13.52 -29.62
CA ASP A 180 30.64 -13.24 -28.61
C ASP A 180 30.78 -11.74 -28.33
N ARG A 181 30.79 -10.91 -29.39
CA ARG A 181 30.84 -9.44 -29.26
C ARG A 181 29.60 -8.89 -28.54
N MET A 182 28.43 -9.47 -28.80
CA MET A 182 27.20 -9.08 -28.11
C MET A 182 27.24 -9.50 -26.63
N LEU A 183 27.76 -10.69 -26.33
CA LEU A 183 27.91 -11.18 -24.96
C LEU A 183 28.87 -10.31 -24.15
N ASP A 184 30.00 -9.90 -24.75
CA ASP A 184 30.95 -8.97 -24.13
C ASP A 184 30.31 -7.61 -23.83
N PHE A 185 29.47 -7.10 -24.74
CA PHE A 185 28.71 -5.88 -24.51
C PHE A 185 27.72 -6.01 -23.34
N VAL A 186 26.92 -7.10 -23.34
CA VAL A 186 25.91 -7.39 -22.31
C VAL A 186 26.56 -7.48 -20.93
N ASN A 187 27.67 -8.22 -20.82
CA ASN A 187 28.39 -8.43 -19.56
C ASN A 187 29.27 -7.24 -19.13
N GLY A 188 29.52 -6.29 -20.04
CA GLY A 188 30.44 -5.18 -19.84
C GLY A 188 29.75 -3.82 -19.75
N ALA A 189 29.62 -3.15 -20.89
CA ALA A 189 29.10 -1.78 -20.95
C ALA A 189 27.60 -1.72 -20.58
N PHE A 190 26.82 -2.71 -21.01
CA PHE A 190 25.39 -2.76 -20.69
C PHE A 190 25.15 -3.06 -19.20
N ALA A 191 25.83 -4.06 -18.63
CA ALA A 191 25.70 -4.40 -17.21
C ALA A 191 25.98 -3.19 -16.30
N ARG A 192 27.00 -2.38 -16.61
CA ARG A 192 27.33 -1.15 -15.86
C ARG A 192 26.20 -0.12 -15.81
N LEU A 193 25.27 -0.12 -16.77
CA LEU A 193 24.10 0.77 -16.74
C LEU A 193 23.17 0.48 -15.56
N PHE A 194 23.25 -0.71 -14.97
CA PHE A 194 22.40 -1.17 -13.87
C PHE A 194 23.11 -1.19 -12.51
N ASP A 195 24.33 -0.63 -12.42
CA ASP A 195 25.00 -0.40 -11.14
C ASP A 195 24.25 0.67 -10.31
N GLU A 196 24.38 0.64 -8.99
CA GLU A 196 23.62 1.48 -8.04
C GLU A 196 23.59 2.98 -8.43
N ALA A 197 24.74 3.54 -8.81
CA ALA A 197 24.83 4.95 -9.20
C ALA A 197 24.06 5.28 -10.49
N ASN A 198 24.08 4.37 -11.46
CA ASN A 198 23.37 4.52 -12.73
C ASN A 198 21.88 4.20 -12.58
N TRP A 199 21.53 3.28 -11.68
CA TRP A 199 20.14 2.99 -11.31
C TRP A 199 19.41 4.27 -10.87
N GLN A 200 19.96 4.97 -9.88
CA GLN A 200 19.36 6.18 -9.31
C GLN A 200 19.31 7.37 -10.29
N THR A 201 20.17 7.41 -11.30
CA THR A 201 20.27 8.56 -12.22
C THR A 201 19.56 8.35 -13.54
N LEU A 202 19.44 7.10 -14.01
CA LEU A 202 18.93 6.79 -15.34
C LEU A 202 17.56 6.11 -15.33
N TRP A 203 17.25 5.34 -14.28
CA TRP A 203 16.14 4.38 -14.31
C TRP A 203 15.01 4.69 -13.36
N THR A 204 15.26 5.35 -12.22
CA THR A 204 14.25 5.58 -11.20
C THR A 204 14.21 7.03 -10.70
N GLU A 205 13.01 7.46 -10.32
CA GLU A 205 12.73 8.74 -9.64
C GLU A 205 12.23 8.51 -8.18
N ALA A 206 12.40 7.29 -7.66
CA ALA A 206 11.94 6.87 -6.33
C ALA A 206 12.71 7.52 -5.17
#